data_AF-A0A392PNY6-F1
#
_entry.id   AF-A0A392PNY6-F1
#
_cell.length_a   1.000
_cell.length_b   1.000
_cell.length_c   1.000
_cell.angle_alpha   90.00
_cell.angle_beta   90.00
_cell.angle_gamma   90.00
#
_symmetry.space_group_name_H-M   'P 1'
#
loop_
_entity.id
_entity.type
_entity.pdbx_description
1 polymer ?
#
loop_
_entity_poly.entity_id
_entity_poly.type
_entity_poly.pdbx_seq_one_letter_code
_entity_poly.pdbx_strand_id
1 'polypeptide(L)'
;MIRAIRACKTAAEERGVVRKECAAIRASINENDQDYRHRNMAKLMFIHMLGYPTYFGQMECLKLIASPGFPEKRIGYLGLMLLLDERQEVLMLVTNSLKQDLNHTNQYIVGLALCALGNICSAEMARDLAPEVERLLQFRDPNIRKK
;
A
#
# COMPACT_ATOMS: atom_id res chain seq x y z
N MET A 1 3.16 0.74 -20.13
CA MET A 1 1.79 0.54 -19.61
C MET A 1 0.81 1.69 -19.91
N ILE A 2 0.76 2.81 -19.17
CA ILE A 2 -0.32 3.83 -19.34
C ILE A 2 -0.47 4.32 -20.79
N ARG A 3 0.64 4.64 -21.46
CA ARG A 3 0.62 5.02 -22.89
C ARG A 3 0.09 3.92 -23.80
N ALA A 4 0.41 2.66 -23.51
CA ALA A 4 -0.07 1.52 -24.29
C ALA A 4 -1.58 1.30 -24.10
N ILE A 5 -2.09 1.43 -22.86
CA ILE A 5 -3.52 1.38 -22.56
C ILE A 5 -4.27 2.53 -23.27
N ARG A 6 -3.74 3.75 -23.21
CA ARG A 6 -4.34 4.91 -23.91
C ARG A 6 -4.35 4.77 -25.44
N ALA A 7 -3.51 3.91 -26.01
CA ALA A 7 -3.46 3.67 -27.45
C ALA A 7 -4.46 2.59 -27.91
N CYS A 8 -5.07 1.85 -26.98
CA CYS A 8 -6.08 0.84 -27.29
C CYS A 8 -7.34 1.52 -27.83
N LYS A 9 -7.89 0.96 -28.91
CA LYS A 9 -9.14 1.43 -29.55
C LYS A 9 -10.35 0.65 -29.08
N THR A 10 -10.12 -0.53 -28.49
CA THR A 10 -11.20 -1.42 -28.03
C THR A 10 -10.92 -1.92 -26.61
N ALA A 11 -12.00 -2.26 -25.89
CA ALA A 11 -11.90 -2.90 -24.59
C ALA A 11 -11.23 -4.29 -24.65
N ALA A 12 -11.20 -4.94 -25.82
CA ALA A 12 -10.50 -6.21 -25.99
C ALA A 12 -8.97 -6.00 -26.03
N GLU A 13 -8.51 -4.97 -26.73
CA GLU A 13 -7.09 -4.58 -26.76
C GLU A 13 -6.60 -4.16 -25.38
N GLU A 14 -7.37 -3.34 -24.66
CA GLU A 14 -7.04 -2.92 -23.30
C GLU A 14 -6.87 -4.14 -22.38
N ARG A 15 -7.85 -5.06 -22.40
CA ARG A 15 -7.78 -6.33 -21.67
C ARG A 15 -6.53 -7.14 -22.02
N GLY A 16 -6.12 -7.14 -23.29
CA GLY A 16 -4.90 -7.79 -23.76
C GLY A 16 -3.64 -7.20 -23.13
N VAL A 17 -3.52 -5.86 -23.14
CA VAL A 17 -2.38 -5.15 -22.53
C VAL A 17 -2.33 -5.38 -21.03
N VAL A 18 -3.47 -5.27 -20.34
CA VAL A 18 -3.58 -5.50 -18.89
C VAL A 18 -3.18 -6.93 -18.53
N ARG A 19 -3.69 -7.94 -19.25
CA ARG A 19 -3.31 -9.35 -19.02
C ARG A 19 -1.80 -9.58 -19.15
N LYS A 20 -1.19 -9.01 -20.20
CA LYS A 20 0.25 -9.12 -20.43
C LYS A 20 1.06 -8.48 -19.30
N GLU A 21 0.69 -7.28 -18.85
CA GLU A 21 1.39 -6.59 -17.76
C GLU A 21 1.17 -7.30 -16.40
N CYS A 22 -0.03 -7.78 -16.12
CA CYS A 22 -0.29 -8.61 -14.92
C CYS A 22 0.55 -9.88 -14.89
N ALA A 23 0.69 -10.57 -16.04
CA ALA A 23 1.54 -11.76 -16.13
C ALA A 23 3.01 -11.43 -15.83
N ALA A 24 3.53 -10.34 -16.38
CA ALA A 24 4.89 -9.88 -16.12
C ALA A 24 5.11 -9.49 -14.65
N ILE A 25 4.14 -8.81 -14.03
CA ILE A 25 4.21 -8.46 -12.60
C ILE A 25 4.23 -9.72 -11.74
N ARG A 26 3.39 -10.72 -12.03
CA ARG A 26 3.39 -11.99 -11.29
C ARG A 26 4.72 -12.75 -11.41
N ALA A 27 5.31 -12.78 -12.62
CA ALA A 27 6.61 -13.39 -12.82
C ALA A 27 7.70 -12.68 -11.98
N SER A 28 7.74 -11.35 -12.02
CA SER A 28 8.68 -10.55 -11.22
C SER A 28 8.50 -10.74 -9.70
N ILE A 29 7.25 -10.89 -9.23
CA ILE A 29 6.97 -11.21 -7.82
C ILE A 29 7.55 -12.57 -7.43
N ASN A 30 7.39 -13.58 -8.30
CA ASN A 30 7.92 -14.93 -8.07
C ASN A 30 9.45 -14.97 -8.08
N GLU A 31 10.08 -14.15 -8.91
CA GLU A 31 11.54 -13.99 -8.98
C GLU A 31 12.10 -13.16 -7.81
N ASN A 32 11.24 -12.58 -6.98
CA ASN A 32 11.58 -11.74 -5.83
C ASN A 32 12.47 -10.54 -6.19
N ASP A 33 12.29 -9.99 -7.39
CA ASP A 33 13.03 -8.84 -7.88
C ASP A 33 12.64 -7.58 -7.08
N GLN A 34 13.61 -7.07 -6.31
CA GLN A 34 13.43 -5.95 -5.39
C GLN A 34 13.44 -4.61 -6.13
N ASP A 35 14.26 -4.50 -7.19
CA ASP A 35 14.56 -3.23 -7.85
C ASP A 35 13.32 -2.66 -8.54
N TYR A 36 12.47 -3.54 -9.08
CA TYR A 36 11.25 -3.13 -9.78
C TYR A 36 9.98 -3.20 -8.93
N ARG A 37 10.05 -3.61 -7.65
CA ARG A 37 8.84 -3.83 -6.83
C ARG A 37 7.96 -2.58 -6.73
N HIS A 38 8.55 -1.42 -6.43
CA HIS A 38 7.81 -0.16 -6.29
C HIS A 38 7.11 0.24 -7.60
N ARG A 39 7.78 0.05 -8.75
CA ARG A 39 7.25 0.34 -10.08
C ARG A 39 6.13 -0.63 -10.46
N ASN A 40 6.32 -1.91 -10.18
CA ASN A 40 5.31 -2.94 -10.42
C ASN A 40 4.07 -2.70 -9.56
N MET A 41 4.24 -2.23 -8.32
CA MET A 41 3.13 -1.87 -7.46
C MET A 41 2.34 -0.67 -7.99
N ALA A 42 3.03 0.39 -8.44
CA ALA A 42 2.37 1.54 -9.06
C ALA A 42 1.58 1.15 -10.32
N LYS A 43 2.13 0.24 -11.15
CA LYS A 43 1.39 -0.32 -12.29
C LYS A 43 0.15 -1.08 -11.82
N LEU A 44 0.29 -1.91 -10.80
CA LEU A 44 -0.81 -2.72 -10.29
C LEU A 44 -1.94 -1.87 -9.72
N MET A 45 -1.62 -0.80 -9.00
CA MET A 45 -2.62 0.15 -8.50
C MET A 45 -3.38 0.84 -9.64
N PHE A 46 -2.69 1.20 -10.72
CA PHE A 46 -3.36 1.74 -11.91
C PHE A 46 -4.28 0.71 -12.57
N ILE A 47 -3.85 -0.55 -12.67
CA ILE A 47 -4.69 -1.65 -13.18
C ILE A 47 -5.93 -1.84 -12.30
N HIS A 48 -5.78 -1.73 -10.97
CA HIS A 48 -6.90 -1.78 -10.04
C HIS A 48 -7.89 -0.64 -10.26
N MET A 49 -7.41 0.60 -10.46
CA MET A 49 -8.27 1.76 -10.75
C MET A 49 -9.07 1.60 -12.05
N LEU A 50 -8.59 0.79 -13.00
CA LEU A 50 -9.33 0.43 -14.21
C LEU A 50 -10.39 -0.67 -13.98
N GLY A 51 -10.53 -1.19 -12.75
CA GLY A 51 -11.51 -2.21 -12.38
C GLY A 51 -11.04 -3.65 -12.58
N TYR A 52 -9.75 -3.88 -12.81
CA TYR A 52 -9.22 -5.24 -12.99
C TYR A 52 -8.81 -5.88 -11.65
N PRO A 53 -8.89 -7.22 -11.53
CA PRO A 53 -8.55 -7.92 -10.30
C PRO A 53 -7.03 -7.93 -10.05
N THR A 54 -6.64 -7.46 -8.86
CA THR A 54 -5.24 -7.25 -8.46
C THR A 54 -4.91 -7.83 -7.07
N TYR A 55 -5.77 -8.71 -6.53
CA TYR A 55 -5.63 -9.31 -5.19
C TYR A 55 -4.25 -9.93 -4.91
N PHE A 56 -3.58 -10.45 -5.93
CA PHE A 56 -2.26 -11.08 -5.81
C PHE A 56 -1.14 -10.10 -5.38
N GLY A 57 -1.37 -8.78 -5.44
CA GLY A 57 -0.39 -7.78 -5.02
C GLY A 57 -0.47 -7.35 -3.55
N GLN A 58 -1.47 -7.78 -2.79
CA GLN A 58 -1.66 -7.34 -1.40
C GLN A 58 -0.46 -7.65 -0.51
N MET A 59 0.10 -8.86 -0.63
CA MET A 59 1.29 -9.26 0.14
C MET A 59 2.54 -8.46 -0.24
N GLU A 60 2.64 -8.01 -1.49
CA GLU A 60 3.75 -7.17 -1.93
C GLU A 60 3.63 -5.74 -1.37
N CYS A 61 2.42 -5.22 -1.15
CA CYS A 61 2.23 -3.98 -0.39
C CYS A 61 2.76 -4.11 1.04
N LEU A 62 2.48 -5.25 1.70
CA LEU A 62 3.01 -5.51 3.05
C LEU A 62 4.53 -5.59 3.08
N LYS A 63 5.16 -6.25 2.09
CA LYS A 63 6.63 -6.28 1.97
C LYS A 63 7.22 -4.88 1.81
N LEU A 64 6.55 -4.01 1.04
CA LEU A 64 6.96 -2.60 0.89
C LEU A 64 6.80 -1.81 2.19
N ILE A 65 5.73 -2.03 2.95
CA ILE A 65 5.54 -1.41 4.27
C ILE A 65 6.60 -1.90 5.25
N ALA A 66 6.97 -3.18 5.22
CA ALA A 66 8.02 -3.74 6.07
C ALA A 66 9.45 -3.26 5.68
N SER A 67 9.61 -2.61 4.53
CA SER A 67 10.90 -2.08 4.10
C SER A 67 11.32 -0.86 4.96
N PRO A 68 12.62 -0.64 5.21
CA PRO A 68 13.08 0.47 6.04
C PRO A 68 13.00 1.84 5.35
N GLY A 69 12.98 1.85 4.02
CA GLY A 69 12.99 3.08 3.22
C GLY A 69 11.63 3.78 3.17
N PHE A 70 11.65 5.11 3.27
CA PHE A 70 10.46 5.94 3.13
C PHE A 70 9.77 5.80 1.75
N PRO A 71 10.49 5.80 0.60
CA PRO A 71 9.85 5.64 -0.71
C PRO A 71 9.04 4.35 -0.83
N GLU A 72 9.59 3.25 -0.31
CA GLU A 72 8.97 1.92 -0.33
C GLU A 72 7.72 1.92 0.56
N LYS A 73 7.85 2.37 1.81
CA LYS A 73 6.71 2.51 2.74
C LYS A 73 5.60 3.37 2.17
N ARG A 74 5.94 4.47 1.51
CA ARG A 74 4.96 5.37 0.88
C ARG A 74 4.13 4.66 -0.19
N ILE A 75 4.78 3.88 -1.06
CA ILE A 75 4.08 3.11 -2.08
C ILE A 75 3.30 1.95 -1.44
N GLY A 76 3.87 1.30 -0.43
CA GLY A 76 3.23 0.21 0.30
C GLY A 76 1.93 0.64 0.97
N TYR A 77 1.94 1.73 1.75
CA TYR A 77 0.73 2.26 2.40
C TYR A 77 -0.31 2.76 1.43
N LEU A 78 0.10 3.41 0.33
CA LEU A 78 -0.85 3.83 -0.70
C LEU A 78 -1.48 2.63 -1.42
N GLY A 79 -0.68 1.61 -1.74
CA GLY A 79 -1.16 0.36 -2.31
C GLY A 79 -2.11 -0.35 -1.35
N LEU A 80 -1.81 -0.38 -0.07
CA LEU A 80 -2.67 -0.94 0.97
C LEU A 80 -4.04 -0.24 1.00
N MET A 81 -4.09 1.09 1.08
CA MET A 81 -5.36 1.83 1.12
C MET A 81 -6.24 1.61 -0.12
N LEU A 82 -5.66 1.20 -1.26
CA LEU A 82 -6.42 0.95 -2.49
C LEU A 82 -6.75 -0.54 -2.70
N LEU A 83 -5.84 -1.43 -2.32
CA LEU A 83 -5.92 -2.86 -2.65
C LEU A 83 -6.39 -3.72 -1.49
N LEU A 84 -6.42 -3.20 -0.26
CA LEU A 84 -6.76 -3.98 0.92
C LEU A 84 -8.21 -4.45 0.85
N ASP A 85 -8.36 -5.73 1.09
CA ASP A 85 -9.63 -6.43 1.31
C ASP A 85 -9.66 -6.84 2.80
N GLU A 86 -10.83 -7.04 3.40
CA GLU A 86 -11.02 -7.27 4.84
C GLU A 86 -10.57 -8.66 5.32
N ARG A 87 -9.55 -9.25 4.67
CA ARG A 87 -8.99 -10.54 5.04
C ARG A 87 -8.23 -10.43 6.36
N GLN A 88 -8.67 -11.20 7.35
CA GLN A 88 -8.19 -11.14 8.73
C GLN A 88 -6.65 -11.24 8.87
N GLU A 89 -6.00 -12.13 8.11
CA GLU A 89 -4.54 -12.28 8.14
C GLU A 89 -3.79 -11.01 7.70
N VAL A 90 -4.30 -10.34 6.66
CA VAL A 90 -3.70 -9.10 6.14
C VAL A 90 -3.88 -7.99 7.17
N LEU A 91 -5.07 -7.88 7.77
CA LEU A 91 -5.37 -6.88 8.80
C LEU A 91 -4.44 -6.99 10.01
N MET A 92 -4.15 -8.21 10.48
CA MET A 92 -3.20 -8.41 11.59
C MET A 92 -1.78 -7.93 11.24
N LEU A 93 -1.28 -8.28 10.04
CA LEU A 93 0.06 -7.86 9.60
C LEU A 93 0.15 -6.34 9.45
N VAL A 94 -0.89 -5.71 8.88
CA VAL A 94 -0.99 -4.25 8.78
C VAL A 94 -0.96 -3.60 10.14
N THR A 95 -1.72 -4.11 11.12
CA THR A 95 -1.80 -3.54 12.47
C THR A 95 -0.43 -3.52 13.13
N ASN A 96 0.34 -4.61 13.01
CA ASN A 96 1.70 -4.68 13.52
C ASN A 96 2.63 -3.67 12.85
N SER A 97 2.58 -3.56 11.51
CA SER A 97 3.39 -2.58 10.78
C SER A 97 3.02 -1.14 11.13
N LEU A 98 1.72 -0.83 11.26
CA LEU A 98 1.24 0.48 11.71
C LEU A 98 1.78 0.81 13.10
N LYS A 99 1.71 -0.12 14.06
CA LYS A 99 2.24 0.10 15.41
C LYS A 99 3.73 0.45 15.41
N GLN A 100 4.52 -0.26 14.61
CA GLN A 100 5.95 0.03 14.46
C GLN A 100 6.18 1.41 13.84
N ASP A 101 5.44 1.74 12.78
CA ASP A 101 5.63 3.00 12.05
C ASP A 101 5.09 4.23 12.79
N LEU A 102 4.08 4.08 13.66
CA LEU A 102 3.61 5.13 14.58
C LEU A 102 4.66 5.48 15.66
N ASN A 103 5.57 4.55 15.95
CA ASN A 103 6.68 4.73 16.89
C ASN A 103 8.01 5.06 16.18
N HIS A 104 7.98 5.29 14.88
CA HIS A 104 9.18 5.55 14.10
C HIS A 104 9.75 6.95 14.40
N THR A 105 11.07 7.09 14.41
CA THR A 105 11.76 8.37 14.68
C THR A 105 11.54 9.41 13.57
N ASN A 106 11.39 8.96 12.33
CA ASN A 106 11.04 9.78 11.18
C ASN A 106 9.55 10.16 11.16
N GLN A 107 9.26 11.44 11.40
CA GLN A 107 7.91 12.01 11.35
C GLN A 107 7.14 11.76 10.05
N TYR A 108 7.81 11.62 8.91
CA TYR A 108 7.14 11.35 7.64
C TYR A 108 6.60 9.92 7.58
N ILE A 109 7.28 8.96 8.21
CA ILE A 109 6.80 7.58 8.33
C ILE A 109 5.61 7.52 9.29
N VAL A 110 5.71 8.19 10.45
CA VAL A 110 4.59 8.34 11.38
C VAL A 110 3.37 8.93 10.68
N GLY A 111 3.57 10.00 9.89
CA GLY A 111 2.51 10.64 9.13
C GLY A 111 1.94 9.78 7.99
N LEU A 112 2.66 8.79 7.48
CA LEU A 112 2.10 7.79 6.55
C LEU A 112 1.23 6.79 7.30
N ALA A 113 1.70 6.30 8.44
CA ALA A 113 0.95 5.36 9.27
C ALA A 113 -0.35 5.96 9.79
N LEU A 114 -0.35 7.21 10.29
CA LEU A 114 -1.56 7.93 10.70
C LEU A 114 -2.55 8.09 9.55
N CYS A 115 -2.06 8.46 8.36
CA CYS A 115 -2.91 8.60 7.17
C CYS A 115 -3.53 7.25 6.76
N ALA A 116 -2.75 6.18 6.76
CA ALA A 116 -3.25 4.85 6.46
C ALA A 116 -4.28 4.41 7.49
N LEU A 117 -3.96 4.52 8.78
CA LEU A 117 -4.87 4.18 9.87
C LEU A 117 -6.20 4.92 9.70
N GLY A 118 -6.20 6.24 9.48
CA GLY A 118 -7.44 7.01 9.29
C GLY A 118 -8.31 6.57 8.10
N ASN A 119 -7.73 5.94 7.06
CA ASN A 119 -8.48 5.49 5.88
C ASN A 119 -8.95 4.03 5.95
N ILE A 120 -8.23 3.15 6.65
CA ILE A 120 -8.50 1.70 6.68
C ILE A 120 -8.74 1.13 8.09
N CYS A 121 -8.96 2.01 9.10
CA CYS A 121 -9.13 1.58 10.48
C CYS A 121 -10.30 0.61 10.65
N SER A 122 -10.02 -0.62 11.12
CA SER A 122 -11.04 -1.51 11.66
C SER A 122 -11.27 -1.24 13.15
N ALA A 123 -12.37 -1.75 13.71
CA ALA A 123 -12.64 -1.65 15.14
C ALA A 123 -11.55 -2.32 16.00
N GLU A 124 -10.93 -3.38 15.49
CA GLU A 124 -9.81 -4.07 16.14
C GLU A 124 -8.54 -3.21 16.09
N MET A 125 -8.20 -2.65 14.91
CA MET A 125 -7.08 -1.73 14.76
C MET A 125 -7.21 -0.52 15.67
N ALA A 126 -8.40 0.07 15.76
CA ALA A 126 -8.66 1.21 16.62
C ALA A 126 -8.36 0.89 18.09
N ARG A 127 -8.80 -0.29 18.57
CA ARG A 127 -8.56 -0.73 19.94
C ARG A 127 -7.07 -0.92 20.23
N ASP A 128 -6.35 -1.55 19.30
CA ASP A 128 -4.95 -1.92 19.50
C ASP A 128 -3.99 -0.72 19.33
N LEU A 129 -4.36 0.26 18.50
CA LEU A 129 -3.51 1.41 18.15
C LEU A 129 -3.92 2.72 18.83
N ALA A 130 -5.08 2.79 19.51
CA ALA A 130 -5.53 3.98 20.24
C ALA A 130 -4.46 4.57 21.19
N PRO A 131 -3.72 3.76 22.00
CA PRO A 131 -2.70 4.31 22.89
C PRO A 131 -1.57 5.03 22.14
N GLU A 132 -1.21 4.55 20.94
CA GLU A 132 -0.17 5.17 20.11
C GLU A 132 -0.64 6.51 19.54
N VAL A 133 -1.89 6.58 19.09
CA VAL A 133 -2.50 7.80 18.57
C VAL A 133 -2.62 8.85 19.68
N GLU A 134 -3.10 8.46 20.87
CA GLU A 134 -3.20 9.36 22.03
C GLU A 134 -1.84 9.97 22.40
N ARG A 135 -0.78 9.14 22.41
CA ARG A 135 0.60 9.60 22.64
C ARG A 135 1.04 10.61 21.58
N LEU A 136 0.71 10.39 20.30
CA LEU A 136 1.08 11.27 19.20
C LEU A 136 0.32 12.61 19.21
N LEU A 137 -0.90 12.65 19.75
CA LEU A 137 -1.65 13.91 19.94
C LEU A 137 -0.98 14.85 20.95
N GLN A 138 -0.24 14.30 21.91
CA GLN A 138 0.54 15.08 22.88
C GLN A 138 1.91 15.54 22.32
N PHE A 139 2.30 15.08 21.13
CA PHE A 139 3.60 15.36 20.54
C PHE A 139 3.72 16.82 20.09
N ARG A 140 4.92 17.41 20.19
CA ARG A 140 5.10 18.85 19.91
C ARG A 140 4.92 19.23 18.44
N ASP A 141 5.11 18.28 17.52
CA ASP A 141 5.04 18.54 16.08
C ASP A 141 3.58 18.78 15.61
N PRO A 142 3.24 19.99 15.13
CA PRO A 142 1.91 20.28 14.62
C PRO A 142 1.52 19.42 13.40
N ASN A 143 2.48 18.95 12.60
CA ASN A 143 2.20 18.15 11.41
C ASN A 143 1.76 16.72 11.73
N ILE A 144 2.18 16.20 12.89
CA ILE A 144 1.72 14.91 13.40
C ILE A 144 0.36 15.09 14.05
N ARG A 145 0.19 16.10 14.91
CA ARG A 145 -1.09 16.33 15.63
C ARG A 145 -2.29 16.61 14.74
N LYS A 146 -2.08 17.21 13.56
CA LYS A 146 -3.15 17.53 12.61
C LYS A 146 -3.65 16.32 11.82
N LYS A 147 -2.85 15.25 11.74
CA LYS A 147 -3.16 14.04 10.97
C LYS A 147 -3.88 13.04 11.86
#